data_AF-A0A1Y1JW49-F1
#
_entry.id   AF-A0A1Y1JW49-F1
#
_cell.length_a   1.000
_cell.length_b   1.000
_cell.length_c   1.000
_cell.angle_alpha   90.00
_cell.angle_beta   90.00
_cell.angle_gamma   90.00
#
_symmetry.space_group_name_H-M   'P 1'
#
loop_
_entity.id
_entity.type
_entity.pdbx_description
1 polymer ?
#
loop_
_entity_poly.entity_id
_entity_poly.type
_entity_poly.pdbx_seq_one_letter_code
_entity_poly.pdbx_strand_id
1 'polypeptide(L)'
;MGETMYEFVEKFPEMENRIRGISARSYMNSLSEYSKCIAFNGSHNMEHAKVDEICKKAIPYFSDVLYSTHNNLFKEAYFKYFFYWVYYERSDYKKIRNVINDFYKLLLDIYKHQLPDLNHNNNGTFINVELEELNNIYSVYKCYNNIEFMDGTNRDGVFCKAVLDIPKKYKTQIFTEIKENSTSQIVSYCPNNIAFPIIITILLVFTISFIAFIMYKFTPYRSMFSNGINNIRKKRNNIENEWNVFQLSEISNNVLSDSRYNVLYNSE
;
A
#
# COMPACT_ATOMS: atom_id res chain seq x y z
N MET A 1 -9.29 -0.21 12.11
CA MET A 1 -9.52 1.16 11.61
C MET A 1 -8.58 2.17 12.28
N GLY A 2 -8.32 2.08 13.59
CA GLY A 2 -7.37 2.98 14.27
C GLY A 2 -5.89 2.79 13.89
N GLU A 3 -5.41 1.54 13.74
CA GLU A 3 -3.99 1.26 13.40
C GLU A 3 -3.58 1.91 12.07
N THR A 4 -4.44 1.83 11.05
CA THR A 4 -4.18 2.41 9.73
C THR A 4 -4.16 3.94 9.72
N MET A 5 -4.90 4.60 10.63
CA MET A 5 -4.92 6.07 10.71
C MET A 5 -3.71 6.62 11.48
N TYR A 6 -3.16 5.88 12.44
CA TYR A 6 -1.96 6.35 13.16
C TYR A 6 -0.70 6.25 12.30
N GLU A 7 -0.49 5.11 11.64
CA GLU A 7 0.62 4.91 10.68
C GLU A 7 0.64 5.98 9.58
N PHE A 8 -0.55 6.41 9.19
CA PHE A 8 -0.78 7.45 8.21
C PHE A 8 -0.31 8.83 8.68
N VAL A 9 -0.75 9.21 9.87
CA VAL A 9 -0.44 10.51 10.49
C VAL A 9 1.04 10.64 10.83
N GLU A 10 1.72 9.53 11.12
CA GLU A 10 3.17 9.52 11.33
C GLU A 10 3.97 10.02 10.12
N LYS A 11 3.43 9.90 8.91
CA LYS A 11 4.08 10.38 7.68
C LYS A 11 3.82 11.85 7.36
N PHE A 12 2.93 12.51 8.09
CA PHE A 12 2.54 13.89 7.81
C PHE A 12 3.70 14.88 7.81
N PRO A 13 4.67 14.82 8.74
CA PRO A 13 5.82 15.72 8.69
C PRO A 13 6.64 15.58 7.39
N GLU A 14 6.79 14.36 6.85
CA GLU A 14 7.46 14.15 5.57
C GLU A 14 6.66 14.79 4.42
N MET A 15 5.35 14.53 4.39
CA MET A 15 4.45 15.07 3.36
C MET A 15 4.38 16.61 3.42
N GLU A 16 4.41 17.17 4.62
CA GLU A 16 4.48 18.61 4.87
C GLU A 16 5.74 19.22 4.28
N ASN A 17 6.89 18.62 4.58
CA ASN A 17 8.17 19.06 4.05
C ASN A 17 8.20 18.99 2.52
N ARG A 18 7.59 17.96 1.92
CA ARG A 18 7.44 17.87 0.46
C ARG A 18 6.57 19.00 -0.09
N ILE A 19 5.36 19.22 0.45
CA ILE A 19 4.47 20.31 0.02
C ILE A 19 5.12 21.70 0.16
N ARG A 20 5.90 21.90 1.22
CA ARG A 20 6.63 23.15 1.47
C ARG A 20 7.82 23.32 0.52
N GLY A 21 8.54 22.23 0.21
CA GLY A 21 9.69 22.22 -0.68
C GLY A 21 9.35 22.37 -2.16
N ILE A 22 8.10 22.18 -2.55
CA ILE A 22 7.65 22.40 -3.92
C ILE A 22 7.80 23.87 -4.30
N SER A 23 8.76 24.10 -5.19
CA SER A 23 8.92 25.39 -5.82
C SER A 23 7.96 25.54 -6.99
N ALA A 24 7.60 26.79 -7.25
CA ALA A 24 6.87 27.18 -8.43
C ALA A 24 7.48 26.58 -9.71
N ARG A 25 8.80 26.56 -9.91
CA ARG A 25 9.36 26.10 -11.20
C ARG A 25 9.11 24.62 -11.55
N SER A 26 8.59 23.81 -10.62
CA SER A 26 8.33 22.38 -10.82
C SER A 26 7.17 22.04 -11.76
N TYR A 27 6.29 22.98 -12.13
CA TYR A 27 5.06 22.68 -12.88
C TYR A 27 5.23 22.62 -14.41
N MET A 28 6.43 22.84 -14.97
CA MET A 28 6.60 22.82 -16.44
C MET A 28 6.34 21.44 -17.07
N ASN A 29 6.39 20.36 -16.30
CA ASN A 29 6.20 19.00 -16.82
C ASN A 29 4.73 18.53 -16.86
N SER A 30 3.79 19.34 -16.36
CA SER A 30 2.39 18.93 -16.13
C SER A 30 1.38 20.03 -16.53
N LEU A 31 1.66 20.70 -17.64
CA LEU A 31 0.85 21.82 -18.14
C LEU A 31 -0.62 21.41 -18.41
N SER A 32 -0.84 20.16 -18.83
CA SER A 32 -2.18 19.60 -19.10
C SER A 32 -2.99 19.47 -17.81
N GLU A 33 -2.44 18.83 -16.78
CA GLU A 33 -3.09 18.64 -15.48
C GLU A 33 -3.34 19.97 -14.78
N TYR A 34 -2.38 20.89 -14.87
CA TYR A 34 -2.54 22.24 -14.34
C TYR A 34 -3.68 23.00 -15.04
N SER A 35 -3.79 22.92 -16.37
CA SER A 35 -4.88 23.56 -17.11
C SER A 35 -6.27 23.04 -16.67
N LYS A 36 -6.40 21.73 -16.45
CA LYS A 36 -7.62 21.10 -15.92
C LYS A 36 -7.93 21.58 -14.50
N CYS A 37 -6.89 21.71 -13.66
CA CYS A 37 -7.02 22.19 -12.29
C CYS A 37 -7.52 23.64 -12.24
N ILE A 38 -6.98 24.53 -13.07
CA ILE A 38 -7.40 25.94 -13.12
C ILE A 38 -8.81 26.10 -13.70
N ALA A 39 -9.19 25.27 -14.68
CA ALA A 39 -10.53 25.32 -15.30
C ALA A 39 -11.67 25.12 -14.27
N PHE A 40 -11.40 24.45 -13.16
CA PHE A 40 -12.31 24.29 -12.03
C PHE A 40 -12.80 25.61 -11.43
N ASN A 41 -11.98 26.67 -11.53
CA ASN A 41 -12.36 27.97 -10.99
C ASN A 41 -13.61 28.56 -11.67
N GLY A 42 -13.86 28.21 -12.93
CA GLY A 42 -14.99 28.71 -13.70
C GLY A 42 -16.36 28.25 -13.19
N SER A 43 -16.44 27.17 -12.41
CA SER A 43 -17.72 26.57 -11.99
C SER A 43 -18.16 26.93 -10.56
N HIS A 44 -17.27 27.45 -9.71
CA HIS A 44 -17.56 27.59 -8.26
C HIS A 44 -17.41 28.99 -7.66
N ASN A 45 -17.25 30.04 -8.49
CA ASN A 45 -17.10 31.44 -8.02
C ASN A 45 -16.03 31.62 -6.94
N MET A 46 -14.98 30.78 -6.98
CA MET A 46 -13.85 30.90 -6.07
C MET A 46 -12.95 32.05 -6.56
N GLU A 47 -12.24 32.70 -5.64
CA GLU A 47 -11.22 33.67 -6.04
C GLU A 47 -10.17 32.94 -6.88
N HIS A 48 -10.06 33.31 -8.16
CA HIS A 48 -9.16 32.65 -9.13
C HIS A 48 -7.73 32.54 -8.61
N ALA A 49 -7.27 33.55 -7.86
CA ALA A 49 -5.95 33.56 -7.24
C ALA A 49 -5.75 32.40 -6.25
N LYS A 50 -6.78 32.02 -5.49
CA LYS A 50 -6.71 30.95 -4.48
C LYS A 50 -6.67 29.56 -5.11
N VAL A 51 -7.52 29.31 -6.10
CA VAL A 51 -7.50 28.04 -6.85
C VAL A 51 -6.16 27.89 -7.56
N ASP A 52 -5.67 28.95 -8.18
CA ASP A 52 -4.38 28.96 -8.84
C ASP A 52 -3.23 28.60 -7.89
N GLU A 53 -3.19 29.21 -6.71
CA GLU A 53 -2.16 28.92 -5.72
C GLU A 53 -2.20 27.46 -5.23
N ILE A 54 -3.41 26.89 -5.06
CA ILE A 54 -3.57 25.47 -4.73
C ILE A 54 -3.08 24.60 -5.89
N CYS A 55 -3.54 24.86 -7.11
CA CYS A 55 -3.16 24.07 -8.29
C CYS A 55 -1.65 24.08 -8.53
N LYS A 56 -1.00 25.23 -8.33
CA LYS A 56 0.46 25.38 -8.41
C LYS A 56 1.22 24.48 -7.43
N LYS A 57 0.61 24.10 -6.31
CA LYS A 57 1.19 23.13 -5.35
C LYS A 57 0.70 21.71 -5.58
N ALA A 58 -0.60 21.53 -5.83
CA ALA A 58 -1.25 20.24 -6.00
C ALA A 58 -0.60 19.41 -7.09
N ILE A 59 -0.47 20.00 -8.29
CA ILE A 59 -0.03 19.26 -9.47
C ILE A 59 1.40 18.73 -9.32
N PRO A 60 2.42 19.55 -8.99
CA PRO A 60 3.77 19.03 -8.77
C PRO A 60 3.84 18.10 -7.56
N TYR A 61 3.04 18.31 -6.51
CA TYR A 61 2.99 17.41 -5.36
C TYR A 61 2.52 16.02 -5.75
N PHE A 62 1.38 15.92 -6.43
CA PHE A 62 0.86 14.64 -6.87
C PHE A 62 1.77 14.00 -7.91
N SER A 63 2.36 14.78 -8.81
CA SER A 63 3.35 14.26 -9.74
C SER A 63 4.53 13.63 -8.99
N ASP A 64 5.15 14.34 -8.04
CA ASP A 64 6.26 13.83 -7.22
C ASP A 64 5.87 12.54 -6.50
N VAL A 65 4.74 12.54 -5.80
CA VAL A 65 4.23 11.40 -5.03
C VAL A 65 3.99 10.18 -5.90
N LEU A 66 3.34 10.37 -7.06
CA LEU A 66 2.96 9.28 -7.95
C LEU A 66 4.18 8.66 -8.63
N TYR A 67 5.23 9.45 -8.88
CA TYR A 67 6.50 8.96 -9.41
C TYR A 67 7.41 8.37 -8.33
N SER A 68 7.41 8.90 -7.11
CA SER A 68 8.32 8.46 -6.04
C SER A 68 7.84 7.21 -5.29
N THR A 69 6.55 6.87 -5.39
CA THR A 69 5.93 5.88 -4.51
C THR A 69 5.24 4.76 -5.29
N HIS A 70 5.77 3.54 -5.20
CA HIS A 70 5.19 2.36 -5.87
C HIS A 70 4.02 1.71 -5.12
N ASN A 71 3.84 2.02 -3.84
CA ASN A 71 2.82 1.40 -3.01
C ASN A 71 1.55 2.27 -2.93
N ASN A 72 0.41 1.70 -3.34
CA ASN A 72 -0.87 2.40 -3.48
C ASN A 72 -1.45 2.87 -2.14
N LEU A 73 -1.18 2.16 -1.03
CA LEU A 73 -1.62 2.57 0.30
C LEU A 73 -0.98 3.90 0.72
N PHE A 74 0.29 4.12 0.35
CA PHE A 74 0.93 5.40 0.59
C PHE A 74 0.36 6.49 -0.31
N LYS A 75 0.01 6.20 -1.58
CA LYS A 75 -0.59 7.20 -2.47
C LYS A 75 -1.90 7.75 -1.91
N GLU A 76 -2.77 6.88 -1.37
CA GLU A 76 -3.97 7.33 -0.66
C GLU A 76 -3.61 8.28 0.49
N ALA A 77 -2.50 8.03 1.17
CA ALA A 77 -2.03 8.87 2.25
C ALA A 77 -1.55 10.24 1.87
N TYR A 78 -0.76 10.32 0.81
CA TYR A 78 -0.38 11.61 0.26
C TYR A 78 -1.60 12.41 -0.23
N PHE A 79 -2.62 11.75 -0.80
CA PHE A 79 -3.89 12.38 -1.17
C PHE A 79 -4.61 12.96 0.03
N LYS A 80 -4.96 12.13 1.01
CA LYS A 80 -5.67 12.55 2.22
C LYS A 80 -4.90 13.65 2.98
N TYR A 81 -3.57 13.58 3.08
CA TYR A 81 -2.75 14.65 3.65
C TYR A 81 -2.86 15.97 2.88
N PHE A 82 -2.84 15.93 1.54
CA PHE A 82 -2.97 17.15 0.74
C PHE A 82 -4.29 17.89 1.04
N PHE A 83 -5.40 17.16 1.18
CA PHE A 83 -6.68 17.78 1.54
C PHE A 83 -6.70 18.27 2.99
N TYR A 84 -6.06 17.55 3.91
CA TYR A 84 -5.81 18.07 5.26
C TYR A 84 -5.06 19.40 5.21
N TRP A 85 -3.98 19.50 4.43
CA TRP A 85 -3.18 20.72 4.27
C TRP A 85 -4.00 21.87 3.66
N VAL A 86 -4.79 21.60 2.61
CA VAL A 86 -5.68 22.62 2.01
C VAL A 86 -6.73 23.10 3.02
N TYR A 87 -7.31 22.20 3.82
CA TYR A 87 -8.41 22.53 4.72
C TYR A 87 -7.94 23.26 5.99
N TYR A 88 -6.90 22.77 6.66
CA TYR A 88 -6.48 23.26 7.97
C TYR A 88 -5.32 24.27 7.92
N GLU A 89 -4.31 24.04 7.08
CA GLU A 89 -3.08 24.86 7.07
C GLU A 89 -3.22 26.13 6.22
N ARG A 90 -4.29 26.27 5.43
CA ARG A 90 -4.60 27.47 4.63
C ARG A 90 -5.78 28.30 5.16
N SER A 91 -6.31 27.96 6.35
CA SER A 91 -7.23 28.64 7.30
C SER A 91 -8.44 29.48 6.83
N ASP A 92 -8.46 30.07 5.64
CA ASP A 92 -9.58 30.84 5.07
C ASP A 92 -10.71 29.95 4.48
N TYR A 93 -10.57 28.63 4.62
CA TYR A 93 -11.32 27.65 3.83
C TYR A 93 -12.63 27.18 4.45
N LYS A 94 -13.08 27.73 5.58
CA LYS A 94 -14.45 27.48 6.10
C LYS A 94 -15.53 27.83 5.07
N LYS A 95 -15.29 28.82 4.19
CA LYS A 95 -16.17 29.18 3.06
C LYS A 95 -16.10 28.19 1.89
N ILE A 96 -15.04 27.39 1.82
CA ILE A 96 -14.68 26.53 0.68
C ILE A 96 -14.99 25.06 1.01
N ARG A 97 -15.56 24.75 2.19
CA ARG A 97 -15.98 23.40 2.57
C ARG A 97 -16.83 22.70 1.50
N ASN A 98 -17.73 23.41 0.83
CA ASN A 98 -18.54 22.82 -0.24
C ASN A 98 -17.73 22.58 -1.52
N VAL A 99 -16.76 23.47 -1.79
CA VAL A 99 -15.91 23.45 -2.98
C VAL A 99 -14.77 22.44 -2.85
N ILE A 100 -14.31 22.13 -1.62
CA ILE A 100 -13.20 21.18 -1.41
C ILE A 100 -13.58 19.77 -1.84
N ASN A 101 -14.85 19.40 -1.70
CA ASN A 101 -15.35 18.10 -2.14
C ASN A 101 -15.35 18.00 -3.67
N ASP A 102 -15.74 19.07 -4.36
CA ASP A 102 -15.73 19.11 -5.81
C ASP A 102 -14.30 19.20 -6.36
N PHE A 103 -13.42 19.93 -5.66
CA PHE A 103 -12.00 19.97 -5.97
C PHE A 103 -11.31 18.61 -5.75
N TYR A 104 -11.72 17.90 -4.70
CA TYR A 104 -11.28 16.53 -4.44
C TYR A 104 -11.66 15.59 -5.59
N LYS A 105 -12.93 15.64 -6.01
CA LYS A 105 -13.41 14.85 -7.15
C LYS A 105 -12.65 15.19 -8.43
N LEU A 106 -12.39 16.47 -8.68
CA LEU A 106 -11.60 16.93 -9.83
C LEU A 106 -10.21 16.32 -9.81
N LEU A 107 -9.48 16.42 -8.69
CA LEU A 107 -8.13 15.86 -8.59
C LEU A 107 -8.14 14.34 -8.75
N LEU A 108 -9.11 13.65 -8.16
CA LEU A 108 -9.27 12.20 -8.39
C LEU A 108 -9.55 11.87 -9.85
N ASP A 109 -10.32 12.69 -10.56
CA ASP A 109 -10.59 12.50 -11.99
C ASP A 109 -9.33 12.71 -12.84
N ILE A 110 -8.56 13.77 -12.56
CA ILE A 110 -7.27 14.05 -13.21
C ILE A 110 -6.32 12.86 -13.05
N TYR A 111 -6.26 12.28 -11.85
CA TYR A 111 -5.30 11.21 -11.51
C TYR A 111 -5.90 9.80 -11.55
N LYS A 112 -7.13 9.63 -12.05
CA LYS A 112 -7.88 8.36 -12.05
C LYS A 112 -7.10 7.20 -12.65
N HIS A 113 -6.42 7.43 -13.77
CA HIS A 113 -5.65 6.41 -14.46
C HIS A 113 -4.39 5.97 -13.68
N GLN A 114 -3.88 6.80 -12.78
CA GLN A 114 -2.68 6.54 -11.99
C GLN A 114 -3.02 5.95 -10.60
N LEU A 115 -4.31 5.91 -10.25
CA LEU A 115 -4.85 5.49 -8.96
C LEU A 115 -6.07 4.54 -9.13
N PRO A 116 -5.93 3.41 -9.83
CA PRO A 116 -7.06 2.53 -10.13
C PRO A 116 -7.71 1.91 -8.87
N ASP A 117 -6.96 1.81 -7.77
CA ASP A 117 -7.42 1.19 -6.53
C ASP A 117 -8.09 2.17 -5.56
N LEU A 118 -8.05 3.49 -5.82
CA LEU A 118 -8.78 4.45 -5.01
C LEU A 118 -10.26 4.29 -5.29
N ASN A 119 -10.99 3.72 -4.32
CA ASN A 119 -12.40 3.44 -4.44
C ASN A 119 -13.20 4.73 -4.69
N HIS A 120 -13.57 4.98 -5.95
CA HIS A 120 -14.28 6.18 -6.40
C HIS A 120 -15.73 6.28 -5.90
N ASN A 121 -16.25 5.25 -5.22
CA ASN A 121 -17.66 5.16 -4.84
C ASN A 121 -18.05 5.99 -3.60
N ASN A 122 -17.13 6.74 -3.00
CA ASN A 122 -17.45 7.55 -1.83
C ASN A 122 -18.04 8.91 -2.25
N ASN A 123 -19.34 9.08 -1.98
CA ASN A 123 -20.23 10.19 -2.39
C ASN A 123 -19.91 11.60 -1.80
N GLY A 124 -18.66 11.93 -1.49
CA GLY A 124 -18.25 13.28 -1.05
C GLY A 124 -18.62 13.66 0.38
N THR A 125 -19.64 13.04 1.00
CA THR A 125 -19.94 13.16 2.45
C THR A 125 -18.81 12.62 3.33
N PHE A 126 -18.00 11.73 2.78
CA PHE A 126 -16.88 11.06 3.45
C PHE A 126 -15.76 12.03 3.89
N ILE A 127 -15.48 13.07 3.08
CA ILE A 127 -14.29 13.91 3.25
C ILE A 127 -14.35 14.74 4.54
N ASN A 128 -15.52 15.26 4.93
CA ASN A 128 -15.61 16.16 6.08
C ASN A 128 -15.38 15.43 7.41
N VAL A 129 -16.02 14.27 7.59
CA VAL A 129 -15.91 13.47 8.82
C VAL A 129 -14.48 12.94 8.94
N GLU A 130 -13.92 12.40 7.85
CA GLU A 130 -12.54 11.91 7.85
C GLU A 130 -11.52 13.03 8.11
N LEU A 131 -11.70 14.23 7.56
CA LEU A 131 -10.76 15.34 7.78
C LEU A 131 -10.79 15.83 9.23
N GLU A 132 -11.94 15.83 9.90
CA GLU A 132 -12.04 16.19 11.32
C GLU A 132 -11.38 15.12 12.21
N GLU A 133 -11.66 13.85 11.96
CA GLU A 133 -10.99 12.73 12.64
C GLU A 133 -9.47 12.79 12.44
N LEU A 134 -9.04 12.99 11.19
CA LEU A 134 -7.62 13.09 10.82
C LEU A 134 -6.94 14.27 11.50
N ASN A 135 -7.60 15.42 11.59
CA ASN A 135 -7.09 16.59 12.31
C ASN A 135 -6.95 16.32 13.81
N ASN A 136 -7.93 15.66 14.42
CA ASN A 136 -7.88 15.30 15.83
C ASN A 136 -6.73 14.32 16.10
N ILE A 137 -6.55 13.30 15.25
CA ILE A 137 -5.45 12.33 15.37
C ILE A 137 -4.10 13.02 15.16
N TYR A 138 -3.96 13.89 14.15
CA TYR A 138 -2.71 14.62 13.92
C TYR A 138 -2.39 15.61 15.04
N SER A 139 -3.39 16.25 15.62
CA SER A 139 -3.20 17.11 16.79
C SER A 139 -2.66 16.30 17.98
N VAL A 140 -3.20 15.11 18.24
CA VAL A 140 -2.68 14.18 19.24
C VAL A 140 -1.23 13.77 18.93
N TYR A 141 -0.95 13.44 17.68
CA TYR A 141 0.40 13.07 17.23
C TYR A 141 1.42 14.21 17.42
N LYS A 142 1.07 15.45 17.04
CA LYS A 142 1.93 16.62 17.27
C LYS A 142 2.23 16.82 18.74
N CYS A 143 1.20 16.74 19.59
CA CYS A 143 1.34 16.85 21.04
C CYS A 143 2.25 15.75 21.62
N TYR A 144 2.07 14.51 21.18
CA TYR A 144 2.82 13.36 21.70
C TYR A 144 4.30 13.42 21.31
N ASN A 145 4.59 13.78 20.07
CA ASN A 145 5.96 13.83 19.55
C ASN A 145 6.68 15.17 19.82
N ASN A 146 6.02 16.10 20.53
CA ASN A 146 6.54 17.43 20.79
C ASN A 146 7.00 18.15 19.50
N ILE A 147 6.29 17.91 18.40
CA ILE A 147 6.53 18.59 17.13
C ILE A 147 5.99 20.00 17.33
N GLU A 148 6.91 20.96 17.45
CA GLU A 148 6.65 22.35 17.86
C GLU A 148 5.34 22.90 17.30
N PHE A 149 4.42 23.26 18.20
CA PHE A 149 3.37 24.24 17.90
C PHE A 149 4.08 25.59 17.74
N MET A 150 4.59 25.85 16.54
CA MET A 150 5.27 27.10 16.17
C MET A 150 4.36 28.34 16.24
N ASP A 151 3.05 28.16 16.44
CA ASP A 151 2.12 29.26 16.69
C ASP A 151 1.66 29.18 18.15
N GLY A 152 2.17 30.09 18.99
CA GLY A 152 2.01 30.11 20.45
C GLY A 152 0.59 30.39 20.94
N THR A 153 -0.43 29.77 20.37
CA THR A 153 -1.79 29.88 20.89
C THR A 153 -1.93 28.99 22.13
N ASN A 154 -2.23 29.63 23.27
CA ASN A 154 -2.41 29.00 24.58
C ASN A 154 -3.42 27.83 24.62
N ARG A 155 -4.26 27.64 23.60
CA ARG A 155 -5.23 26.54 23.53
C ARG A 155 -4.57 25.19 23.29
N ASP A 156 -3.51 25.17 22.50
CA ASP A 156 -2.82 23.92 22.15
C ASP A 156 -2.06 23.35 23.36
N GLY A 157 -1.56 24.22 24.24
CA GLY A 157 -0.92 23.81 25.49
C GLY A 157 -1.87 23.07 26.45
N VAL A 158 -3.13 23.51 26.57
CA VAL A 158 -4.12 22.85 27.44
C VAL A 158 -4.51 21.49 26.86
N PHE A 159 -4.76 21.42 25.56
CA PHE A 159 -5.08 20.17 24.86
C PHE A 159 -3.92 19.18 24.94
N CYS A 160 -2.70 19.58 24.58
CA CYS A 160 -1.54 18.70 24.65
C CYS A 160 -1.25 18.24 26.07
N LYS A 161 -1.41 19.11 27.08
CA LYS A 161 -1.29 18.71 28.48
C LYS A 161 -2.30 17.60 28.83
N ALA A 162 -3.56 17.76 28.44
CA ALA A 162 -4.58 16.74 28.67
C ALA A 162 -4.23 15.42 27.96
N VAL A 163 -3.80 15.47 26.70
CA VAL A 163 -3.35 14.30 25.91
C VAL A 163 -2.17 13.59 26.59
N LEU A 164 -1.17 14.34 27.07
CA LEU A 164 0.01 13.80 27.75
C LEU A 164 -0.29 13.27 29.16
N ASP A 165 -1.34 13.74 29.81
CA ASP A 165 -1.73 13.29 31.15
C ASP A 165 -2.54 11.98 31.12
N ILE A 166 -3.22 11.65 30.01
CA ILE A 166 -3.91 10.36 29.81
C ILE A 166 -2.97 9.16 30.04
N PRO A 167 -1.86 9.00 29.28
CA PRO A 167 -0.98 7.84 29.46
C PRO A 167 -0.32 7.83 30.85
N LYS A 168 -0.05 9.00 31.46
CA LYS A 168 0.46 9.06 32.84
C LYS A 168 -0.54 8.48 33.83
N LYS A 169 -1.81 8.89 33.74
CA LYS A 169 -2.90 8.42 34.61
C LYS A 169 -3.09 6.91 34.52
N TYR A 170 -3.14 6.37 33.30
CA TYR A 170 -3.30 4.92 33.09
C TYR A 170 -2.05 4.13 33.50
N LYS A 171 -0.85 4.65 33.24
CA LYS A 171 0.39 4.01 33.70
C LYS A 171 0.42 3.92 35.23
N THR A 172 0.04 5.00 35.95
CA THR A 172 -0.06 4.94 37.41
C THR A 172 -1.10 3.94 37.89
N GLN A 173 -2.30 3.91 37.28
CA GLN A 173 -3.37 2.96 37.65
C GLN A 173 -2.94 1.51 37.48
N ILE A 174 -2.35 1.16 36.33
CA ILE A 174 -1.81 -0.18 36.05
C ILE A 174 -0.74 -0.55 37.08
N PHE A 175 0.18 0.36 37.43
CA PHE A 175 1.19 0.07 38.46
C PHE A 175 0.61 -0.11 39.87
N THR A 176 -0.43 0.64 40.26
CA THR A 176 -1.13 0.44 41.55
C THR A 176 -1.91 -0.87 41.58
N GLU A 177 -2.67 -1.20 40.53
CA GLU A 177 -3.43 -2.45 40.47
C GLU A 177 -2.52 -3.68 40.43
N ILE A 178 -1.40 -3.62 39.70
CA ILE A 178 -0.40 -4.70 39.74
C ILE A 178 0.14 -4.84 41.16
N LYS A 179 0.44 -3.74 41.86
CA LYS A 179 0.98 -3.81 43.22
C LYS A 179 -0.02 -4.37 44.23
N GLU A 180 -1.31 -4.06 44.10
CA GLU A 180 -2.36 -4.61 44.96
C GLU A 180 -2.66 -6.08 44.63
N ASN A 181 -2.79 -6.45 43.35
CA ASN A 181 -3.04 -7.84 42.94
C ASN A 181 -1.82 -8.76 43.05
N SER A 182 -0.59 -8.23 43.11
CA SER A 182 0.63 -9.03 43.36
C SER A 182 0.69 -9.61 44.79
N THR A 183 -0.24 -9.23 45.68
CA THR A 183 -0.40 -9.89 46.98
C THR A 183 -1.41 -11.06 46.94
N SER A 184 -2.13 -11.24 45.84
CA SER A 184 -2.88 -12.48 45.60
C SER A 184 -1.92 -13.56 45.11
N GLN A 185 -1.95 -14.72 45.76
CA GLN A 185 -1.11 -15.87 45.45
C GLN A 185 -1.06 -16.11 43.94
N ILE A 186 0.15 -16.06 43.38
CA ILE A 186 0.44 -16.54 42.04
C ILE A 186 0.03 -18.02 42.01
N VAL A 187 -1.19 -18.28 41.54
CA VAL A 187 -1.54 -19.62 41.06
C VAL A 187 -0.71 -19.77 39.79
N SER A 188 0.43 -20.44 39.94
CA SER A 188 1.33 -20.85 38.87
C SER A 188 0.51 -21.45 37.74
N TYR A 189 0.24 -20.64 36.71
CA TYR A 189 -0.41 -21.10 35.50
C TYR A 189 0.62 -21.96 34.77
N CYS A 190 0.48 -23.29 34.84
CA CYS A 190 1.30 -24.19 34.06
C CYS A 190 1.10 -23.84 32.59
N PRO A 191 2.14 -23.36 31.87
CA PRO A 191 2.00 -23.08 30.46
C PRO A 191 1.69 -24.40 29.75
N ASN A 192 0.48 -24.51 29.20
CA ASN A 192 0.16 -25.60 28.29
C ASN A 192 1.15 -25.52 27.13
N ASN A 193 2.07 -26.49 27.06
CA ASN A 193 3.07 -26.56 25.99
C ASN A 193 2.35 -26.78 24.65
N ILE A 194 2.00 -25.70 23.97
CA ILE A 194 1.39 -25.69 22.64
C ILE A 194 2.26 -26.46 21.62
N ALA A 195 3.56 -26.58 21.89
CA ALA A 195 4.48 -27.41 21.12
C ALA A 195 4.04 -28.89 21.04
N PHE A 196 3.46 -29.43 22.12
CA PHE A 196 3.09 -30.84 22.19
C PHE A 196 2.00 -31.24 21.17
N PRO A 197 0.83 -30.55 21.09
CA PRO A 197 -0.17 -30.84 20.06
C PRO A 197 0.34 -30.59 18.64
N ILE A 198 1.21 -29.60 18.43
CA ILE A 198 1.81 -29.34 17.11
C ILE A 198 2.69 -30.53 16.68
N ILE A 199 3.57 -31.02 17.55
CA ILE A 199 4.47 -32.16 17.26
C ILE A 199 3.65 -33.43 16.97
N ILE A 200 2.60 -33.70 17.77
CA ILE A 200 1.71 -34.84 17.55
C ILE A 200 1.06 -34.75 16.17
N THR A 201 0.55 -33.58 15.79
CA THR A 201 -0.13 -33.40 14.50
C THR A 201 0.82 -33.67 13.33
N ILE A 202 2.06 -33.18 13.41
CA ILE A 202 3.10 -33.41 12.39
C ILE A 202 3.43 -34.91 12.26
N LEU A 203 3.64 -35.61 13.39
CA LEU A 203 3.92 -37.05 13.39
C LEU A 203 2.78 -37.87 12.78
N LEU A 204 1.53 -37.48 13.05
CA LEU A 204 0.34 -38.17 12.54
C LEU A 204 0.24 -38.03 11.01
N VAL A 205 0.49 -36.83 10.48
CA VAL A 205 0.52 -36.58 9.03
C VAL A 205 1.62 -37.40 8.35
N PHE A 206 2.84 -37.39 8.89
CA PHE A 206 3.95 -38.18 8.33
C PHE A 206 3.66 -39.68 8.33
N THR A 207 3.04 -40.19 9.39
CA THR A 207 2.69 -41.62 9.51
C THR A 207 1.68 -42.01 8.43
N ILE A 208 0.64 -41.20 8.20
CA ILE A 208 -0.35 -41.43 7.13
C ILE A 208 0.32 -41.41 5.75
N SER A 209 1.17 -40.41 5.48
CA SER A 209 1.89 -40.31 4.21
C SER A 209 2.83 -41.50 3.97
N PHE A 210 3.50 -41.99 5.02
CA PHE A 210 4.38 -43.14 4.93
C PHE A 210 3.61 -44.43 4.63
N ILE A 211 2.49 -44.67 5.32
CA ILE A 211 1.62 -45.83 5.04
C ILE A 211 1.09 -45.77 3.60
N ALA A 212 0.63 -44.60 3.14
CA ALA A 212 0.18 -44.41 1.76
C ALA A 212 1.30 -44.71 0.75
N PHE A 213 2.53 -44.32 1.04
CA PHE A 213 3.70 -44.61 0.20
C PHE A 213 4.01 -46.12 0.16
N ILE A 214 3.95 -46.82 1.30
CA ILE A 214 4.14 -48.27 1.36
C ILE A 214 3.03 -48.98 0.55
N MET A 215 1.78 -48.59 0.72
CA MET A 215 0.66 -49.12 -0.06
C MET A 215 0.87 -48.87 -1.56
N TYR A 216 1.26 -47.66 -1.94
CA TYR A 216 1.56 -47.34 -3.34
C TYR A 216 2.70 -48.19 -3.92
N LYS A 217 3.78 -48.41 -3.15
CA LYS A 217 4.98 -49.12 -3.61
C LYS A 217 4.83 -50.64 -3.60
N PHE A 218 4.13 -51.21 -2.62
CA PHE A 218 4.12 -52.64 -2.35
C PHE A 218 2.77 -53.33 -2.63
N THR A 219 1.67 -52.59 -2.82
CA THR A 219 0.40 -53.18 -3.25
C THR A 219 0.39 -53.38 -4.78
N PRO A 220 -0.17 -54.48 -5.33
CA PRO A 220 -0.15 -54.81 -6.77
C PRO A 220 -0.88 -53.82 -7.70
N TYR A 221 -1.45 -52.74 -7.17
CA TYR A 221 -1.97 -51.61 -7.95
C TYR A 221 -0.92 -50.86 -8.76
N ARG A 222 0.39 -51.10 -8.50
CA ARG A 222 1.49 -50.57 -9.31
C ARG A 222 1.29 -50.84 -10.81
N SER A 223 0.73 -51.98 -11.18
CA SER A 223 0.45 -52.34 -12.58
C SER A 223 -0.66 -51.48 -13.21
N MET A 224 -1.72 -51.18 -12.45
CA MET A 224 -2.83 -50.33 -12.92
C MET A 224 -2.39 -48.88 -13.07
N PHE A 225 -1.65 -48.33 -12.10
CA PHE A 225 -1.13 -46.97 -12.19
C PHE A 225 -0.01 -46.82 -13.22
N SER A 226 0.88 -47.82 -13.38
CA SER A 226 1.90 -47.78 -14.42
C SER A 226 1.27 -47.77 -15.81
N ASN A 227 0.15 -48.47 -16.01
CA ASN A 227 -0.57 -48.45 -17.27
C ASN A 227 -1.20 -47.08 -17.54
N GLY A 228 -1.76 -46.43 -16.52
CA GLY A 228 -2.27 -45.05 -16.62
C GLY A 228 -1.18 -44.05 -16.99
N ILE A 229 -0.03 -44.10 -16.30
CA ILE A 229 1.12 -43.23 -16.57
C ILE A 229 1.70 -43.48 -17.96
N ASN A 230 1.84 -44.75 -18.38
CA ASN A 230 2.33 -45.10 -19.71
C ASN A 230 1.36 -44.63 -20.81
N ASN A 231 0.04 -44.67 -20.58
CA ASN A 231 -0.94 -44.13 -21.53
C ASN A 231 -0.84 -42.60 -21.65
N ILE A 232 -0.63 -41.88 -20.55
CA ILE A 232 -0.41 -40.42 -20.58
C ILE A 232 0.90 -40.10 -21.32
N ARG A 233 1.96 -40.87 -21.08
CA ARG A 233 3.26 -40.70 -21.76
C ARG A 233 3.15 -40.98 -23.26
N LYS A 234 2.45 -42.03 -23.67
CA LYS A 234 2.15 -42.33 -25.09
C LYS A 234 1.34 -41.20 -25.74
N LYS A 235 0.33 -40.65 -25.05
CA LYS A 235 -0.43 -39.49 -25.56
C LYS A 235 0.45 -38.26 -25.76
N ARG A 236 1.34 -37.94 -24.80
CA ARG A 236 2.30 -36.83 -24.95
C ARG A 236 3.26 -37.04 -26.12
N ASN A 237 3.86 -38.23 -26.24
CA ASN A 237 4.77 -38.53 -27.35
C ASN A 237 4.07 -38.47 -28.71
N ASN A 238 2.78 -38.82 -28.80
CA ASN A 238 2.01 -38.64 -30.04
C ASN A 238 1.80 -37.15 -30.37
N ILE A 239 1.51 -36.30 -29.39
CA ILE A 239 1.35 -34.84 -29.60
C ILE A 239 2.68 -34.22 -30.04
N GLU A 240 3.81 -34.64 -29.47
CA GLU A 240 5.14 -34.16 -29.85
C GLU A 240 5.52 -34.60 -31.27
N ASN A 241 5.15 -35.82 -31.67
CA ASN A 241 5.29 -36.27 -33.05
C ASN A 241 4.38 -35.50 -34.02
N GLU A 242 3.15 -35.16 -33.65
CA GLU A 242 2.28 -34.28 -34.45
C GLU A 242 2.85 -32.87 -34.58
N TRP A 243 3.40 -32.30 -33.50
CA TRP A 243 4.04 -30.98 -33.51
C TRP A 243 5.27 -30.93 -34.43
N ASN A 244 6.08 -31.99 -34.45
CA ASN A 244 7.23 -32.10 -35.36
C ASN A 244 6.82 -32.22 -36.84
N VAL A 245 5.62 -32.74 -37.14
CA VAL A 245 5.09 -32.78 -38.52
C VAL A 245 4.60 -31.40 -38.97
N PHE A 246 4.02 -30.59 -38.08
CA PHE A 246 3.56 -29.24 -38.40
C PHE A 246 4.68 -28.19 -38.54
N GLN A 247 5.91 -28.49 -38.11
CA GLN A 247 7.07 -27.59 -38.27
C GLN A 247 7.84 -27.75 -39.59
N LEU A 248 7.48 -28.70 -40.47
CA LEU A 248 8.10 -28.87 -41.78
C LEU A 248 7.15 -28.55 -42.95
N SER A 249 6.87 -27.27 -43.20
CA SER A 249 6.50 -26.83 -44.56
C SER A 249 6.81 -25.36 -44.92
N GLU A 250 7.49 -24.58 -44.08
CA GLU A 250 7.78 -23.16 -44.41
C GLU A 250 9.25 -22.77 -44.23
N ILE A 251 10.20 -23.63 -44.60
CA ILE A 251 11.56 -23.16 -44.91
C ILE A 251 11.75 -23.27 -46.41
N SER A 252 11.42 -22.15 -47.05
CA SER A 252 11.62 -21.86 -48.44
C SER A 252 13.08 -22.08 -48.84
N ASN A 253 13.27 -22.82 -49.94
CA ASN A 253 14.44 -22.74 -50.79
C ASN A 253 14.83 -21.27 -51.02
N ASN A 254 16.01 -20.87 -50.55
CA ASN A 254 16.92 -19.91 -51.18
C ASN A 254 17.97 -19.46 -50.16
N VAL A 255 19.12 -20.14 -50.09
CA VAL A 255 20.46 -19.51 -50.02
C VAL A 255 21.47 -20.55 -50.52
N LEU A 256 21.75 -20.49 -51.81
CA LEU A 256 23.07 -20.80 -52.39
C LEU A 256 24.09 -19.80 -51.83
N SER A 257 25.37 -20.20 -51.77
CA SER A 257 26.56 -19.40 -51.40
C SER A 257 26.93 -19.57 -49.91
N ASP A 258 28.14 -19.90 -49.49
CA ASP A 258 29.39 -20.16 -50.20
C ASP A 258 30.32 -20.97 -49.28
N SER A 259 31.28 -21.54 -49.95
CA SER A 259 32.49 -22.20 -49.53
C SER A 259 33.25 -21.72 -48.28
N ARG A 260 33.87 -22.72 -47.65
CA ARG A 260 35.27 -22.75 -47.15
C ARG A 260 35.67 -21.63 -46.20
N TYR A 261 35.70 -21.92 -44.89
CA TYR A 261 36.91 -21.69 -44.08
C TYR A 261 36.99 -22.75 -42.96
N ASN A 262 37.79 -23.79 -43.20
CA ASN A 262 38.35 -24.63 -42.15
C ASN A 262 39.47 -23.83 -41.48
N VAL A 263 39.31 -23.48 -40.21
CA VAL A 263 40.42 -23.03 -39.37
C VAL A 263 40.52 -23.96 -38.18
N LEU A 264 41.40 -24.95 -38.31
CA LEU A 264 41.91 -25.75 -37.20
C LEU A 264 42.95 -24.91 -36.46
N TYR A 265 42.65 -24.51 -35.23
CA TYR A 265 43.69 -24.15 -34.27
C TYR A 265 43.89 -25.32 -33.32
N ASN A 266 44.94 -26.09 -33.58
CA ASN A 266 45.69 -26.77 -32.53
C ASN A 266 46.72 -25.79 -32.01
N SER A 267 46.78 -25.60 -30.69
CA SER A 267 48.04 -25.34 -30.01
C SER A 267 47.96 -25.78 -28.55
N GLU A 268 49.05 -26.40 -28.13
CA GLU A 268 49.44 -26.79 -26.77
C GLU A 268 49.34 -25.64 -25.74
#